data_AF-A0A328YX54-F1
#
_entry.id   AF-A0A328YX54-F1
#
_cell.length_a   1.000
_cell.length_b   1.000
_cell.length_c   1.000
_cell.angle_alpha   90.00
_cell.angle_beta   90.00
_cell.angle_gamma   90.00
#
_symmetry.space_group_name_H-M   'P 1'
#
loop_
_entity.id
_entity.type
_entity.pdbx_description
1 polymer ?
#
loop_
_entity_poly.entity_id
_entity_poly.type
_entity_poly.pdbx_seq_one_letter_code
_entity_poly.pdbx_strand_id
1 'polypeptide(L)'
;MSHSPETSDNPLLTPEGAEPGLPCAEALLAGTLALMTGYAHSDRESDRLAMGRKIAAHLQSLSRMEGLTPHFRAMVGNLRNRWARRLGLLEPDPRDAAPSADELQRRLWHTAPEALQ
;
A
#
# COMPACT_ATOMS: atom_id res chain seq x y z
N MET A 1 -38.08 0.92 -43.30
CA MET A 1 -37.85 1.00 -41.85
C MET A 1 -36.42 0.54 -41.61
N SER A 2 -35.49 1.48 -41.63
CA SER A 2 -34.04 1.21 -41.54
C SER A 2 -33.58 1.55 -40.14
N HIS A 3 -33.14 0.55 -39.37
CA HIS A 3 -32.41 0.77 -38.13
C HIS A 3 -30.91 0.62 -38.42
N SER A 4 -30.19 1.73 -38.36
CA SER A 4 -28.73 1.72 -38.24
C SER A 4 -28.36 1.38 -36.79
N PRO A 5 -27.38 0.50 -36.53
CA PRO A 5 -26.78 0.40 -35.21
C PRO A 5 -25.85 1.61 -35.02
N GLU A 6 -26.14 2.44 -34.02
CA GLU A 6 -25.25 3.50 -33.58
C GLU A 6 -23.99 2.86 -33.00
N THR A 7 -22.92 2.87 -33.79
CA THR A 7 -21.55 2.62 -33.32
C THR A 7 -21.24 3.69 -32.29
N SER A 8 -21.26 3.31 -31.01
CA SER A 8 -20.86 4.18 -29.91
C SER A 8 -19.36 4.41 -30.01
N ASP A 9 -19.01 5.46 -30.76
CA ASP A 9 -17.68 6.06 -30.83
C ASP A 9 -17.41 6.69 -29.46
N ASN A 10 -16.79 5.91 -28.57
CA ASN A 10 -16.28 6.43 -27.31
C ASN A 10 -14.75 6.54 -27.43
N PRO A 11 -14.21 7.70 -27.88
CA PRO A 11 -12.79 7.87 -28.19
C PRO A 11 -11.88 7.95 -26.95
N LEU A 12 -12.38 7.64 -25.74
CA LEU A 12 -11.63 7.72 -24.49
C LEU A 12 -10.99 6.40 -24.03
N LEU A 13 -11.11 5.32 -24.83
CA LEU A 13 -10.55 4.00 -24.50
C LEU A 13 -9.56 3.53 -25.56
N THR A 14 -8.68 4.40 -26.06
CA THR A 14 -7.46 3.92 -26.71
C THR A 14 -6.42 3.59 -25.63
N PRO A 15 -6.09 2.30 -25.39
CA PRO A 15 -5.04 1.92 -24.45
C PRO A 15 -3.63 2.18 -25.01
N GLU A 16 -3.46 3.19 -25.87
CA GLU A 16 -2.16 3.51 -26.49
C GLU A 16 -1.18 4.23 -25.54
N GLY A 17 -1.64 4.61 -24.34
CA GLY A 17 -0.81 5.19 -23.28
C GLY A 17 -0.48 4.23 -22.14
N ALA A 18 -0.91 2.97 -22.20
CA ALA A 18 -0.64 2.02 -21.14
C ALA A 18 0.79 1.48 -21.28
N GLU A 19 1.73 2.06 -20.53
CA GLU A 19 3.09 1.53 -20.33
C GLU A 19 3.01 0.01 -20.08
N PRO A 20 3.55 -0.84 -20.99
CA PRO A 20 3.26 -2.29 -21.01
C PRO A 20 3.76 -3.10 -19.79
N GLY A 21 4.42 -2.47 -18.81
CA GLY A 21 5.02 -3.12 -17.65
C GLY A 21 4.32 -2.89 -16.31
N LEU A 22 3.39 -1.94 -16.22
CA LEU A 22 2.73 -1.56 -14.95
C LEU A 22 1.66 -2.53 -14.39
N PRO A 23 0.91 -3.34 -15.18
CA PRO A 23 -0.22 -4.09 -14.61
C PRO A 23 0.21 -5.16 -13.59
N CYS A 24 1.43 -5.70 -13.72
CA CYS A 24 1.98 -6.64 -12.75
C CYS A 24 2.38 -5.93 -11.44
N ALA A 25 2.93 -4.72 -11.54
CA ALA A 25 3.30 -3.89 -10.39
C ALA A 25 2.10 -3.50 -9.55
N GLU A 26 1.06 -3.04 -10.23
CA GLU A 26 -0.18 -2.58 -9.61
C GLU A 26 -0.93 -3.75 -8.98
N ALA A 27 -1.01 -4.90 -9.66
CA ALA A 27 -1.61 -6.10 -9.09
C ALA A 27 -0.87 -6.57 -7.83
N LEU A 28 0.47 -6.55 -7.85
CA LEU A 28 1.28 -6.94 -6.70
C LEU A 28 1.13 -5.93 -5.55
N LEU A 29 1.09 -4.64 -5.85
CA LEU A 29 0.82 -3.58 -4.87
C LEU A 29 -0.56 -3.72 -4.26
N ALA A 30 -1.61 -3.86 -5.07
CA ALA A 30 -2.98 -4.06 -4.64
C ALA A 30 -3.12 -5.30 -3.75
N GLY A 31 -2.52 -6.42 -4.16
CA GLY A 31 -2.47 -7.64 -3.34
C GLY A 31 -1.72 -7.45 -2.03
N THR A 32 -0.64 -6.66 -2.02
CA THR A 32 0.08 -6.31 -0.79
C THR A 32 -0.79 -5.48 0.15
N LEU A 33 -1.50 -4.47 -0.36
CA LEU A 33 -2.41 -3.64 0.43
C LEU A 33 -3.57 -4.47 1.00
N ALA A 34 -4.18 -5.33 0.19
CA ALA A 34 -5.22 -6.25 0.64
C ALA A 34 -4.73 -7.18 1.77
N LEU A 35 -3.50 -7.69 1.67
CA LEU A 35 -2.88 -8.49 2.74
C LEU A 35 -2.58 -7.67 3.99
N MET A 36 -2.12 -6.42 3.86
CA MET A 36 -1.91 -5.54 5.02
C MET A 36 -3.24 -5.25 5.74
N THR A 37 -4.32 -5.05 5.00
CA THR A 37 -5.66 -4.91 5.56
C THR A 37 -6.10 -6.20 6.24
N GLY A 38 -5.94 -7.35 5.60
CA GLY A 38 -6.23 -8.65 6.22
C GLY A 38 -5.43 -8.92 7.49
N TYR A 39 -4.15 -8.55 7.51
CA TYR A 39 -3.28 -8.65 8.68
C TYR A 39 -3.81 -7.83 9.87
N ALA A 40 -4.34 -6.62 9.62
CA ALA A 40 -4.89 -5.76 10.66
C ALA A 40 -6.18 -6.29 11.28
N HIS A 41 -6.95 -7.10 10.53
CA HIS A 41 -8.25 -7.66 10.96
C HIS A 41 -8.17 -9.15 11.32
N SER A 42 -6.98 -9.75 11.36
CA SER A 42 -6.82 -11.17 11.64
C SER A 42 -6.67 -11.41 13.13
N ASP A 43 -7.61 -12.15 13.72
CA ASP A 43 -7.61 -12.49 15.16
C ASP A 43 -6.61 -13.60 15.52
N ARG A 44 -6.26 -14.45 14.55
CA ARG A 44 -5.35 -15.58 14.76
C ARG A 44 -3.90 -15.16 14.54
N GLU A 45 -3.06 -15.41 15.55
CA GLU A 45 -1.63 -15.07 15.49
C GLU A 45 -0.88 -15.82 14.38
N SER A 46 -1.20 -17.11 14.17
CA SER A 46 -0.64 -17.92 13.08
C SER A 46 -0.84 -17.28 11.72
N ASP A 47 -2.05 -16.77 11.49
CA ASP A 47 -2.48 -16.24 10.19
C ASP A 47 -1.88 -14.87 9.98
N ARG A 48 -1.83 -14.04 11.05
CA ARG A 48 -1.07 -12.78 11.05
C ARG A 48 0.40 -13.00 10.71
N LEU A 49 1.08 -13.97 11.32
CA LEU A 49 2.49 -14.24 11.03
C LEU A 49 2.70 -14.70 9.58
N ALA A 50 1.83 -15.58 9.06
CA ALA A 50 1.88 -16.01 7.68
C ALA A 50 1.65 -14.85 6.69
N MET A 51 0.64 -14.01 6.94
CA MET A 51 0.36 -12.81 6.15
C MET A 51 1.52 -11.82 6.20
N GLY A 52 2.08 -11.58 7.38
CA GLY A 52 3.23 -10.68 7.56
C GLY A 52 4.44 -11.13 6.74
N ARG A 53 4.78 -12.42 6.74
CA ARG A 53 5.84 -12.97 5.88
C ARG A 53 5.54 -12.76 4.39
N LYS A 54 4.29 -12.98 3.97
CA LYS A 54 3.86 -12.78 2.57
C LYS A 54 3.95 -11.32 2.15
N ILE A 55 3.56 -10.40 3.02
CA ILE A 55 3.71 -8.95 2.82
C ILE A 55 5.18 -8.59 2.62
N ALA A 56 6.08 -9.05 3.49
CA ALA A 56 7.51 -8.79 3.38
C ALA A 56 8.10 -9.31 2.05
N ALA A 57 7.68 -10.50 1.60
CA ALA A 57 8.08 -11.07 0.33
C ALA A 57 7.58 -10.24 -0.87
N HIS A 58 6.31 -9.82 -0.86
CA HIS A 58 5.77 -8.98 -1.93
C HIS A 58 6.49 -7.63 -2.04
N LEU A 59 6.78 -6.99 -0.90
CA LEU A 59 7.53 -5.73 -0.86
C LEU A 59 8.97 -5.91 -1.37
N GLN A 60 9.59 -7.05 -1.10
CA GLN A 60 10.89 -7.38 -1.68
C GLN A 60 10.81 -7.50 -3.21
N SER A 61 9.81 -8.20 -3.73
CA SER A 61 9.58 -8.32 -5.18
C SER A 61 9.32 -6.96 -5.84
N LEU A 62 8.45 -6.13 -5.26
CA LEU A 62 8.20 -4.76 -5.72
C LEU A 62 9.48 -3.93 -5.74
N SER A 63 10.34 -4.02 -4.71
CA SER A 63 11.58 -3.25 -4.67
C SER A 63 12.58 -3.58 -5.78
N ARG A 64 12.47 -4.79 -6.35
CA ARG A 64 13.36 -5.32 -7.41
C ARG A 64 12.82 -5.14 -8.82
N MET A 65 11.58 -4.66 -8.98
CA MET A 65 11.00 -4.51 -10.31
C MET A 65 11.57 -3.31 -11.05
N GLU A 66 11.95 -3.53 -12.30
CA GLU A 66 12.33 -2.48 -13.24
C GLU A 66 11.10 -1.65 -13.65
N GLY A 67 11.29 -0.38 -14.02
CA GLY A 67 10.20 0.51 -14.44
C GLY A 67 9.47 1.26 -13.31
N LEU A 68 9.76 0.95 -12.04
CA LEU A 68 9.26 1.75 -10.91
C LEU A 68 10.10 3.01 -10.70
N THR A 69 9.43 4.12 -10.39
CA THR A 69 10.10 5.39 -10.09
C THR A 69 11.04 5.24 -8.88
N PRO A 70 12.16 5.99 -8.84
CA PRO A 70 13.10 5.93 -7.71
C PRO A 70 12.42 6.22 -6.36
N HIS A 71 11.47 7.16 -6.35
CA HIS A 71 10.72 7.51 -5.15
C HIS A 71 9.84 6.35 -4.66
N PHE A 72 9.12 5.69 -5.57
CA PHE A 72 8.29 4.54 -5.22
C PHE A 72 9.15 3.37 -4.70
N ARG A 73 10.31 3.13 -5.32
CA ARG A 73 11.25 2.09 -4.86
C ARG A 73 11.77 2.37 -3.45
N ALA A 74 12.10 3.64 -3.15
CA ALA A 74 12.48 4.06 -1.80
C ALA A 74 11.35 3.86 -0.79
N MET A 75 10.11 4.24 -1.15
CA MET A 75 8.92 4.04 -0.33
C MET A 75 8.70 2.54 -0.02
N VAL A 76 8.72 1.67 -1.03
CA VAL A 76 8.59 0.21 -0.86
C VAL A 76 9.73 -0.35 -0.01
N GLY A 77 10.96 0.13 -0.19
CA GLY A 77 12.12 -0.25 0.62
C GLY A 77 11.94 0.09 2.10
N ASN A 78 11.46 1.30 2.41
CA ASN A 78 11.15 1.73 3.77
C ASN A 78 10.04 0.86 4.39
N LEU A 79 8.98 0.61 3.62
CA LEU A 79 7.86 -0.21 4.06
C LEU A 79 8.30 -1.66 4.34
N ARG A 80 9.16 -2.24 3.49
CA ARG A 80 9.77 -3.56 3.70
C ARG A 80 10.55 -3.60 5.00
N ASN A 81 11.38 -2.59 5.27
CA ASN A 81 12.19 -2.53 6.50
C ASN A 81 11.30 -2.43 7.76
N ARG A 82 10.20 -1.66 7.69
CA ARG A 82 9.20 -1.60 8.76
C ARG A 82 8.56 -2.96 9.04
N TRP A 83 8.18 -3.68 8.00
CA TRP A 83 7.62 -5.03 8.14
C TRP A 83 8.65 -6.04 8.66
N ALA A 84 9.91 -5.97 8.20
CA ALA A 84 10.98 -6.82 8.72
C ALA A 84 11.20 -6.62 10.22
N ARG A 85 11.24 -5.36 10.69
CA ARG A 85 11.31 -5.03 12.12
C ARG A 85 10.10 -5.53 12.90
N ARG A 86 8.89 -5.30 12.39
CA ARG A 86 7.64 -5.77 13.01
C ARG A 86 7.61 -7.30 13.17
N LEU A 87 8.26 -8.03 12.26
CA LEU A 87 8.38 -9.48 12.31
C LEU A 87 9.59 -9.98 13.12
N GLY A 88 10.38 -9.09 13.71
CA GLY A 88 11.58 -9.43 14.47
C GLY A 88 12.76 -9.90 13.61
N LEU A 89 12.77 -9.59 12.31
CA LEU A 89 13.84 -9.97 11.37
C LEU A 89 14.96 -8.92 11.27
N LEU A 90 14.71 -7.71 11.78
CA LEU A 90 15.66 -6.60 11.83
C LEU A 90 15.56 -5.94 13.20
N GLU A 91 16.67 -5.35 13.67
CA GLU A 91 16.70 -4.59 14.92
C GLU A 91 15.67 -3.45 14.91
N PRO A 92 14.93 -3.24 16.01
CA PRO A 92 13.92 -2.20 16.09
C PRO A 92 14.57 -0.82 15.94
N ASP A 93 14.05 -0.01 15.01
CA ASP A 93 14.40 1.40 14.90
C ASP A 93 13.41 2.18 15.78
N PRO A 94 13.87 3.03 16.71
CA PRO A 94 12.99 3.85 17.54
C PRO A 94 12.03 4.73 16.74
N ARG A 95 12.31 5.02 15.46
CA ARG A 95 11.43 5.79 14.56
C ARG A 95 10.25 5.00 13.99
N ASP A 96 10.25 3.68 14.14
CA ASP A 96 9.22 2.79 13.59
C ASP A 96 8.25 2.25 14.64
N ALA A 97 8.42 2.66 15.91
CA ALA A 97 7.39 2.49 16.91
C ALA A 97 6.11 3.17 16.41
N ALA A 98 5.06 2.38 16.18
CA ALA A 98 3.76 2.96 15.90
C ALA A 98 3.35 3.79 17.13
N PRO A 99 2.93 5.06 16.97
CA PRO A 99 2.40 5.82 18.08
C PRO A 99 1.25 5.02 18.68
N SER A 100 1.16 4.97 20.01
CA SER A 100 0.05 4.28 20.66
C SER A 100 -1.27 4.91 20.24
N ALA A 101 -2.38 4.17 20.35
CA ALA A 101 -3.71 4.72 20.08
C ALA A 101 -3.95 6.03 20.84
N ASP A 102 -3.49 6.11 22.10
CA ASP A 102 -3.56 7.31 22.93
C ASP A 102 -2.70 8.46 22.39
N GLU A 103 -1.54 8.17 21.83
CA GLU A 103 -0.63 9.15 21.27
C GLU A 103 -1.12 9.68 19.92
N LEU A 104 -1.69 8.81 19.09
CA LEU A 104 -2.41 9.18 17.87
C LEU A 104 -3.61 10.06 18.22
N GLN A 105 -4.33 9.70 19.28
CA GLN A 105 -5.46 10.46 19.77
C GLN A 105 -5.05 11.86 20.28
N ARG A 106 -3.98 11.98 21.05
CA ARG A 106 -3.46 13.31 21.44
C ARG A 106 -3.03 14.19 20.26
N ARG A 107 -2.52 13.58 19.18
CA ARG A 107 -2.06 14.29 17.98
C ARG A 107 -3.21 14.72 17.06
N LEU A 108 -4.25 13.90 16.94
CA LEU A 108 -5.39 14.19 16.08
C LEU A 108 -6.38 15.15 16.74
N TRP A 109 -6.48 15.11 18.07
CA TRP A 109 -7.26 16.06 18.86
C TRP A 109 -6.36 17.19 19.38
N HIS A 110 -5.89 18.06 18.48
CA HIS A 110 -5.63 19.42 18.91
C HIS A 110 -6.97 19.99 19.37
N THR A 111 -7.14 20.19 20.68
CA THR A 111 -8.30 20.86 21.26
C THR A 111 -8.54 22.14 20.47
N ALA A 112 -9.77 22.36 20.01
CA ALA A 112 -10.15 23.59 19.33
C ALA A 112 -9.71 24.79 20.21
N PRO A 113 -9.07 25.83 19.65
CA PRO A 113 -8.61 26.95 20.44
C PRO A 113 -9.79 27.55 21.21
N GLU A 114 -9.69 27.61 22.53
CA GLU A 114 -10.78 28.08 23.42
C GLU A 114 -11.10 29.57 23.23
N ALA A 115 -10.26 30.33 22.52
CA ALA A 115 -10.55 31.69 22.10
C ALA A 115 -9.92 31.98 20.73
N LEU A 116 -10.76 32.39 19.76
CA LEU A 116 -10.33 33.23 18.66
C LEU A 116 -10.18 34.65 19.23
N GLN A 117 -8.94 35.12 19.36
CA GLN A 117 -8.64 36.52 19.67
C GLN A 117 -8.79 37.39 18.43
#